data_AF-M5U8D5-F1
#
_entry.id   AF-M5U8D5-F1
#
_cell.length_a   1.000
_cell.length_b   1.000
_cell.length_c   1.000
_cell.angle_alpha   90.00
_cell.angle_beta   90.00
_cell.angle_gamma   90.00
#
_symmetry.space_group_name_H-M   'P 1'
#
loop_
_entity.id
_entity.type
_entity.pdbx_description
1 polymer ?
#
loop_
_entity_poly.entity_id
_entity_poly.type
_entity_poly.pdbx_seq_one_letter_code
_entity_poly.pdbx_strand_id
1 'polypeptide(L)'
;MKRQCFTLATQPQIEAWISVLPFFLHILKEFSMRPIRRRQAPTGFTLVELLVVIAIIGVLVGLLLPAVQAAREAARRMSCSNNFKQIGLAVHNYHSTYDSLPIHGSGTHPTSGKNVWADRNDSSNRRLSFLVGILPFMEQQALWEQISNPSVVRTDGDTSATRGVVGNPWPAMGPTPEEINYIPWFTNIPALRCPSDPGVGLPALGRTNYVANLGDCFLDGRNGPLPVRSGYAVPYQEDSAWALEARAKNRGFFKIHARSRFRDILDGLANTICAGEIATDLGDNDIRTIGYDIGGSSDQGKIVTNPSFCSDDATPLIDPTRPQFWVASSNLYDSIAGRGFRWAEYLPNFGGFYTILSPNSETCGISVTSSTLGSTSSRHQGGTHVLMGDGAVRFITDSIDAGNSHAQMIWSGNTPGAASPYGLWGALGTRASKEVISEEF
;
A
#
# COMPACT_ATOMS: atom_id res chain seq x y z
N MET A 1 17.50 10.74 -35.06
CA MET A 1 16.20 10.40 -35.69
C MET A 1 15.28 9.82 -34.62
N LYS A 2 14.63 10.65 -33.80
CA LYS A 2 13.54 10.29 -32.88
C LYS A 2 12.65 11.52 -32.73
N ARG A 3 11.47 11.49 -33.36
CA ARG A 3 10.35 12.39 -33.05
C ARG A 3 9.61 11.74 -31.88
N GLN A 4 9.64 12.36 -30.70
CA GLN A 4 8.75 11.98 -29.60
C GLN A 4 7.48 12.83 -29.72
N CYS A 5 6.37 12.12 -29.89
CA CYS A 5 5.02 12.63 -29.97
C CYS A 5 4.61 13.10 -28.57
N PHE A 6 4.41 14.40 -28.39
CA PHE A 6 3.71 14.96 -27.24
C PHE A 6 2.20 14.73 -27.46
N THR A 7 1.63 13.73 -26.80
CA THR A 7 0.17 13.56 -26.68
C THR A 7 -0.22 13.74 -25.21
N LEU A 8 -0.40 14.99 -24.81
CA LEU A 8 -1.00 15.38 -23.53
C LEU A 8 -1.99 16.52 -23.77
N ALA A 9 -3.17 16.15 -24.24
CA ALA A 9 -4.42 16.85 -23.99
C ALA A 9 -5.54 15.86 -24.31
N THR A 10 -6.34 15.48 -23.32
CA THR A 10 -7.53 14.67 -23.54
C THR A 10 -8.50 15.47 -24.43
N GLN A 11 -8.92 14.83 -25.53
CA GLN A 11 -9.73 15.36 -26.63
C GLN A 11 -11.02 16.14 -26.23
N PRO A 12 -11.73 15.86 -25.11
CA PRO A 12 -12.94 16.64 -24.77
C PRO A 12 -12.67 18.07 -24.26
N GLN A 13 -11.45 18.40 -23.84
CA GLN A 13 -11.12 19.76 -23.38
C GLN A 13 -10.99 20.72 -24.58
N ILE A 14 -10.36 20.29 -25.69
CA ILE A 14 -10.14 21.13 -26.87
C ILE A 14 -11.46 21.46 -27.59
N GLU A 15 -12.42 20.52 -27.64
CA GLU A 15 -13.73 20.74 -28.25
C GLU A 15 -14.60 21.76 -27.49
N ALA A 16 -14.47 21.81 -26.16
CA ALA A 16 -15.11 22.84 -25.33
C ALA A 16 -14.51 24.25 -25.59
N TRP A 17 -13.23 24.35 -25.92
CA TRP A 17 -12.60 25.63 -26.26
C TRP A 17 -12.91 26.10 -27.69
N ILE A 18 -12.98 25.19 -28.66
CA ILE A 18 -13.29 25.50 -30.07
C ILE A 18 -14.73 26.02 -30.23
N SER A 19 -15.68 25.54 -29.41
CA SER A 19 -17.08 25.98 -29.44
C SER A 19 -17.32 27.37 -28.83
N VAL A 20 -16.43 27.86 -27.96
CA VAL A 20 -16.58 29.14 -27.26
C VAL A 20 -15.74 30.27 -27.90
N LEU A 21 -14.70 29.90 -28.66
CA LEU A 21 -13.83 30.83 -29.40
C LEU A 21 -14.57 31.81 -30.33
N PRO A 22 -15.59 31.40 -31.11
CA PRO A 22 -16.31 32.29 -32.02
C PRO A 22 -17.13 33.34 -31.27
N PHE A 23 -17.66 33.00 -30.10
CA PHE A 23 -18.46 33.91 -29.27
C PHE A 23 -17.58 35.02 -28.67
N PHE A 24 -16.37 34.67 -28.23
CA PHE A 24 -15.40 35.64 -27.68
C PHE A 24 -14.78 36.55 -28.75
N LEU A 25 -14.49 36.02 -29.95
CA LEU A 25 -13.97 36.82 -31.07
C LEU A 25 -15.02 37.81 -31.60
N HIS A 26 -16.31 37.51 -31.44
CA HIS A 26 -17.39 38.43 -31.81
C HIS A 26 -17.49 39.61 -30.83
N ILE A 27 -17.36 39.36 -29.53
CA ILE A 27 -17.39 40.41 -28.49
C ILE A 27 -16.21 41.38 -28.62
N LEU A 28 -15.01 40.90 -28.98
CA LEU A 28 -13.83 41.76 -29.17
C LEU A 28 -13.90 42.63 -30.43
N LYS A 29 -14.69 42.26 -31.45
CA LYS A 29 -14.81 43.04 -32.69
C LYS A 29 -15.73 44.26 -32.56
N GLU A 30 -16.62 44.33 -31.57
CA GLU A 30 -17.54 45.47 -31.42
C GLU A 30 -16.99 46.63 -30.57
N PHE A 31 -15.87 46.45 -29.84
CA PHE A 31 -15.26 47.51 -29.04
C PHE A 31 -14.29 48.38 -29.85
N SER A 32 -14.82 49.13 -30.81
CA SER A 32 -14.12 50.24 -31.45
C SER A 32 -14.05 51.45 -30.50
N MET A 33 -12.83 51.83 -30.11
CA MET A 33 -12.52 52.93 -29.19
C MET A 33 -13.06 54.29 -29.67
N ARG A 34 -13.82 54.99 -28.82
CA ARG A 34 -14.11 56.43 -28.95
C ARG A 34 -13.52 57.21 -27.77
N PRO A 35 -13.03 58.45 -27.98
CA PRO A 35 -12.29 59.19 -26.95
C PRO A 35 -13.21 59.75 -25.85
N ILE A 36 -12.73 59.65 -24.60
CA ILE A 36 -13.45 60.02 -23.37
C ILE A 36 -13.28 61.52 -23.08
N ARG A 37 -14.39 62.26 -22.93
CA ARG A 37 -14.42 63.61 -22.34
C ARG A 37 -14.85 63.51 -20.87
N ARG A 38 -14.03 64.07 -19.97
CA ARG A 38 -14.27 64.15 -18.52
C ARG A 38 -15.41 65.11 -18.16
N ARG A 39 -16.29 64.69 -17.24
CA ARG A 39 -16.76 65.49 -16.09
C ARG A 39 -17.34 64.58 -14.99
N GLN A 40 -17.07 64.95 -13.74
CA GLN A 40 -17.31 64.18 -12.51
C GLN A 40 -18.74 64.36 -11.98
N ALA A 41 -19.39 63.24 -11.68
CA ALA A 41 -20.45 62.98 -10.70
C ALA A 41 -20.56 61.44 -10.56
N PRO A 42 -21.01 60.84 -9.44
CA PRO A 42 -20.80 59.42 -9.15
C PRO A 42 -21.50 58.56 -10.21
N THR A 43 -20.71 57.90 -11.05
CA THR A 43 -21.18 57.08 -12.15
C THR A 43 -21.72 55.77 -11.59
N GLY A 44 -23.01 55.51 -11.80
CA GLY A 44 -23.58 54.18 -11.64
C GLY A 44 -22.80 53.19 -12.51
N PHE A 45 -22.52 52.01 -11.94
CA PHE A 45 -21.77 50.94 -12.60
C PHE A 45 -22.44 50.58 -13.92
N THR A 46 -21.74 50.71 -15.05
CA THR A 46 -22.33 50.34 -16.34
C THR A 46 -22.30 48.83 -16.51
N LEU A 47 -23.35 48.26 -17.11
CA LEU A 47 -23.44 46.81 -17.36
C LEU A 47 -22.23 46.28 -18.13
N VAL A 48 -21.66 47.10 -19.01
CA VAL A 48 -20.46 46.80 -19.79
C VAL A 48 -19.21 46.65 -18.92
N GLU A 49 -18.99 47.56 -17.95
CA GLU A 49 -17.86 47.46 -17.03
C GLU A 49 -17.93 46.19 -16.17
N LEU A 50 -19.14 45.79 -15.73
CA LEU A 50 -19.34 44.53 -15.04
C LEU A 50 -18.97 43.32 -15.92
N LEU A 51 -19.40 43.34 -17.17
CA LEU A 51 -19.23 42.23 -18.12
C LEU A 51 -17.75 42.00 -18.47
N VAL A 52 -16.97 43.07 -18.62
CA VAL A 52 -15.52 42.97 -18.87
C VAL A 52 -14.79 42.40 -17.66
N VAL A 53 -15.14 42.83 -16.45
CA VAL A 53 -14.49 42.35 -15.22
C VAL A 53 -14.75 40.85 -15.02
N ILE A 54 -15.99 40.39 -15.19
CA ILE A 54 -16.28 38.95 -15.09
C ILE A 54 -15.59 38.16 -16.19
N ALA A 55 -15.44 38.71 -17.40
CA ALA A 55 -14.72 38.05 -18.49
C ALA A 55 -13.23 37.87 -18.17
N ILE A 56 -12.57 38.91 -17.64
CA ILE A 56 -11.16 38.83 -17.23
C ILE A 56 -10.98 37.84 -16.08
N ILE A 57 -11.83 37.90 -15.04
CA ILE A 57 -11.78 36.95 -13.92
C ILE A 57 -12.02 35.52 -14.44
N GLY A 58 -12.97 35.32 -15.35
CA GLY A 58 -13.24 34.03 -15.97
C GLY A 58 -12.03 33.46 -16.71
N VAL A 59 -11.31 34.28 -17.48
CA VAL A 59 -10.08 33.88 -18.17
C VAL A 59 -8.97 33.56 -17.17
N LEU A 60 -8.74 34.41 -16.16
CA LEU A 60 -7.71 34.17 -15.15
C LEU A 60 -7.98 32.88 -14.36
N VAL A 61 -9.22 32.65 -13.91
CA VAL A 61 -9.60 31.42 -13.21
C VAL A 61 -9.49 30.21 -14.13
N GLY A 62 -9.92 30.33 -15.39
CA GLY A 62 -9.83 29.27 -16.40
C GLY A 62 -8.39 28.82 -16.66
N LEU A 63 -7.43 29.75 -16.66
CA LEU A 63 -6.01 29.44 -16.83
C LEU A 63 -5.35 28.92 -15.53
N LEU A 64 -5.83 29.35 -14.36
CA LEU A 64 -5.25 28.97 -13.08
C LEU A 64 -5.76 27.62 -12.54
N LEU A 65 -7.01 27.22 -12.84
CA LEU A 65 -7.61 26.02 -12.26
C LEU A 65 -6.86 24.71 -12.58
N PRO A 66 -6.49 24.43 -13.85
CA PRO A 66 -5.72 23.22 -14.17
C PRO A 66 -4.33 23.23 -13.53
N ALA A 67 -3.69 24.40 -13.48
CA ALA A 67 -2.37 24.58 -12.89
C ALA A 67 -2.38 24.33 -11.37
N VAL A 68 -3.40 24.84 -10.66
CA VAL A 68 -3.55 24.62 -9.21
C VAL A 68 -3.76 23.14 -8.90
N GLN A 69 -4.51 22.41 -9.73
CA GLN A 69 -4.72 20.97 -9.53
C GLN A 69 -3.44 20.17 -9.74
N ALA A 70 -2.68 20.46 -10.80
CA ALA A 70 -1.39 19.83 -11.04
C ALA A 70 -0.39 20.12 -9.90
N ALA A 71 -0.33 21.37 -9.44
CA ALA A 71 0.52 21.75 -8.31
C ALA A 71 0.12 21.04 -7.00
N ARG A 72 -1.18 20.92 -6.72
CA ARG A 72 -1.67 20.18 -5.54
C ARG A 72 -1.29 18.71 -5.60
N GLU A 73 -1.40 18.07 -6.76
CA GLU A 73 -1.03 16.66 -6.89
C GLU A 73 0.48 16.44 -6.75
N ALA A 74 1.30 17.33 -7.32
CA ALA A 74 2.74 17.30 -7.11
C ALA A 74 3.10 17.46 -5.63
N ALA A 75 2.42 18.37 -4.91
CA ALA A 75 2.61 18.53 -3.47
C ALA A 75 2.24 17.27 -2.69
N ARG A 76 1.12 16.62 -3.01
CA ARG A 76 0.73 15.36 -2.38
C ARG A 76 1.74 14.25 -2.62
N ARG A 77 2.26 14.11 -3.85
CA ARG A 77 3.35 13.17 -4.19
C ARG A 77 4.57 13.38 -3.31
N MET A 78 5.02 14.63 -3.19
CA MET A 78 6.16 14.97 -2.34
C MET A 78 5.89 14.62 -0.87
N SER A 79 4.68 14.88 -0.36
CA SER A 79 4.31 14.49 1.00
C SER A 79 4.30 12.97 1.20
N CYS A 80 3.78 12.18 0.25
CA CYS A 80 3.81 10.72 0.33
C CYS A 80 5.25 10.19 0.32
N SER A 81 6.14 10.75 -0.51
CA SER A 81 7.56 10.41 -0.51
C SER A 81 8.24 10.76 0.81
N ASN A 82 7.94 11.93 1.40
CA ASN A 82 8.52 12.36 2.66
C ASN A 82 8.07 11.50 3.85
N ASN A 83 6.79 11.13 3.91
CA ASN A 83 6.28 10.17 4.89
C ASN A 83 7.02 8.84 4.76
N PHE A 84 7.30 8.39 3.54
CA PHE A 84 8.04 7.15 3.33
C PHE A 84 9.52 7.25 3.77
N LYS A 85 10.15 8.41 3.57
CA LYS A 85 11.49 8.70 4.10
C LYS A 85 11.53 8.64 5.63
N GLN A 86 10.49 9.09 6.33
CA GLN A 86 10.41 8.97 7.79
C GLN A 86 10.40 7.51 8.23
N ILE A 87 9.65 6.64 7.53
CA ILE A 87 9.66 5.19 7.78
C ILE A 87 11.06 4.61 7.52
N GLY A 88 11.72 5.00 6.43
CA GLY A 88 13.10 4.58 6.14
C GLY A 88 14.09 4.95 7.24
N LEU A 89 14.07 6.20 7.67
CA LEU A 89 14.89 6.67 8.79
C LEU A 89 14.59 5.89 10.08
N ALA A 90 13.31 5.61 10.36
CA ALA A 90 12.91 4.85 11.53
C ALA A 90 13.42 3.39 11.50
N VAL A 91 13.40 2.73 10.34
CA VAL A 91 13.98 1.39 10.15
C VAL A 91 15.49 1.40 10.38
N HIS A 92 16.20 2.41 9.87
CA HIS A 92 17.64 2.56 10.08
C HIS A 92 18.00 2.85 11.54
N ASN A 93 17.23 3.70 12.22
CA ASN A 93 17.41 3.99 13.65
C ASN A 93 17.12 2.76 14.52
N TYR A 94 16.08 1.99 14.17
CA TYR A 94 15.79 0.70 14.80
C TYR A 94 16.99 -0.25 14.65
N HIS A 95 17.53 -0.40 13.43
CA HIS A 95 18.70 -1.23 13.18
C HIS A 95 19.94 -0.75 13.94
N SER A 96 20.19 0.56 14.00
CA SER A 96 21.30 1.14 14.76
C SER A 96 21.20 0.87 16.27
N THR A 97 19.98 0.76 16.80
CA THR A 97 19.74 0.56 18.24
C THR A 97 19.78 -0.93 18.62
N TYR A 98 19.23 -1.80 17.77
CA TYR A 98 19.00 -3.21 18.10
C TYR A 98 19.85 -4.21 17.32
N ASP A 99 20.71 -3.77 16.39
CA ASP A 99 21.49 -4.61 15.48
C ASP A 99 20.62 -5.68 14.77
N SER A 100 19.40 -5.27 14.41
CA SER A 100 18.38 -6.09 13.78
C SER A 100 17.39 -5.20 13.05
N LEU A 101 16.85 -5.65 11.94
CA LEU A 101 15.66 -5.08 11.33
C LEU A 101 14.45 -5.30 12.23
N PRO A 102 13.43 -4.42 12.17
CA PRO A 102 12.15 -4.67 12.81
C PRO A 102 11.51 -5.93 12.22
N ILE A 103 10.91 -6.74 13.08
CA ILE A 103 10.35 -8.04 12.67
C ILE A 103 8.93 -7.82 12.13
N HIS A 104 8.68 -8.28 10.91
CA HIS A 104 7.34 -8.41 10.36
C HIS A 104 6.71 -9.73 10.84
N GLY A 105 5.56 -9.69 11.52
CA GLY A 105 5.00 -10.84 12.23
C GLY A 105 5.63 -11.02 13.62
N SER A 106 5.64 -9.95 14.42
CA SER A 106 6.13 -9.95 15.80
C SER A 106 4.97 -9.96 16.81
N GLY A 107 5.24 -9.89 18.11
CA GLY A 107 4.22 -9.86 19.16
C GLY A 107 4.22 -11.10 20.05
N THR A 108 3.12 -11.29 20.78
CA THR A 108 2.99 -12.36 21.78
C THR A 108 2.41 -13.63 21.15
N HIS A 109 2.70 -14.78 21.74
CA HIS A 109 2.15 -16.07 21.32
C HIS A 109 1.10 -16.54 22.33
N PRO A 110 0.01 -17.19 21.88
CA PRO A 110 -1.02 -17.68 22.78
C PRO A 110 -0.49 -18.79 23.70
N THR A 111 -1.16 -18.98 24.83
CA THR A 111 -0.92 -20.15 25.69
C THR A 111 -1.19 -21.45 24.92
N SER A 112 -0.44 -22.52 25.23
CA SER A 112 -0.46 -23.82 24.53
C SER A 112 -1.88 -24.36 24.24
N GLY A 113 -2.03 -25.03 23.09
CA GLY A 113 -3.27 -25.72 22.68
C GLY A 113 -4.31 -24.86 21.95
N LYS A 114 -3.99 -23.60 21.63
CA LYS A 114 -4.94 -22.67 20.99
C LYS A 114 -4.61 -22.38 19.51
N ASN A 115 -5.62 -22.14 18.67
CA ASN A 115 -5.46 -21.82 17.23
C ASN A 115 -4.91 -20.40 17.03
N VAL A 116 -3.67 -20.26 16.57
CA VAL A 116 -2.96 -18.98 16.31
C VAL A 116 -3.61 -18.08 15.25
N TRP A 117 -4.52 -18.62 14.44
CA TRP A 117 -5.23 -17.87 13.38
C TRP A 117 -6.62 -17.40 13.81
N ALA A 118 -7.03 -17.71 15.03
CA ALA A 118 -8.28 -17.22 15.58
C ALA A 118 -8.07 -15.87 16.29
N ASP A 119 -9.09 -15.03 16.23
CA ASP A 119 -9.17 -13.77 16.95
C ASP A 119 -8.93 -13.98 18.45
N ARG A 120 -8.13 -13.11 19.05
CA ARG A 120 -7.72 -13.28 20.45
C ARG A 120 -7.54 -11.99 21.20
N ASN A 121 -7.92 -12.09 22.47
CA ASN A 121 -7.90 -10.96 23.41
C ASN A 121 -6.74 -11.10 24.41
N ASP A 122 -6.10 -12.27 24.46
CA ASP A 122 -5.04 -12.65 25.39
C ASP A 122 -3.64 -12.69 24.76
N SER A 123 -3.52 -12.48 23.45
CA SER A 123 -2.24 -12.30 22.76
C SER A 123 -2.43 -11.72 21.36
N SER A 124 -1.37 -11.17 20.77
CA SER A 124 -1.37 -10.70 19.39
C SER A 124 -1.05 -11.79 18.36
N ASN A 125 -0.95 -13.06 18.77
CA ASN A 125 -0.66 -14.24 17.92
C ASN A 125 0.55 -14.08 16.97
N ARG A 126 1.56 -13.29 17.35
CA ARG A 126 2.70 -12.89 16.51
C ARG A 126 2.28 -12.18 15.22
N ARG A 127 1.17 -11.45 15.24
CA ARG A 127 0.58 -10.81 14.06
C ARG A 127 0.95 -9.34 13.86
N LEU A 128 1.91 -8.83 14.63
CA LEU A 128 2.27 -7.42 14.58
C LEU A 128 3.18 -7.11 13.39
N SER A 129 2.81 -6.10 12.62
CA SER A 129 3.59 -5.58 11.49
C SER A 129 4.90 -4.95 11.97
N PHE A 130 5.83 -4.76 11.03
CA PHE A 130 7.11 -4.10 11.33
C PHE A 130 6.90 -2.64 11.76
N LEU A 131 5.77 -2.03 11.35
CA LEU A 131 5.38 -0.65 11.67
C LEU A 131 5.22 -0.46 13.19
N VAL A 132 4.73 -1.47 13.91
CA VAL A 132 4.60 -1.42 15.37
C VAL A 132 5.96 -1.29 16.04
N GLY A 133 6.97 -2.01 15.56
CA GLY A 133 8.33 -1.99 16.11
C GLY A 133 9.08 -0.68 15.89
N ILE A 134 8.73 0.08 14.84
CA ILE A 134 9.38 1.34 14.51
C ILE A 134 8.67 2.58 15.08
N LEU A 135 7.52 2.43 15.76
CA LEU A 135 6.78 3.56 16.36
C LEU A 135 7.66 4.51 17.21
N PRO A 136 8.55 4.02 18.11
CA PRO A 136 9.42 4.90 18.90
C PRO A 136 10.34 5.78 18.05
N PHE A 137 10.66 5.33 16.83
CA PHE A 137 11.58 6.01 15.91
C PHE A 137 10.84 6.88 14.87
N MET A 138 9.50 6.98 14.97
CA MET A 138 8.65 7.81 14.12
C MET A 138 7.85 8.83 14.94
N GLU A 139 8.39 9.27 16.09
CA GLU A 139 7.71 10.20 17.00
C GLU A 139 6.34 9.69 17.51
N GLN A 140 6.14 8.37 17.56
CA GLN A 140 4.93 7.72 18.08
C GLN A 140 5.19 7.02 19.43
N GLN A 141 6.03 7.60 20.28
CA GLN A 141 6.41 7.04 21.58
C GLN A 141 5.19 6.81 22.50
N ALA A 142 4.25 7.76 22.54
CA ALA A 142 3.04 7.64 23.38
C ALA A 142 2.14 6.47 22.94
N LEU A 143 2.06 6.20 21.63
CA LEU A 143 1.31 5.05 21.11
C LEU A 143 2.04 3.73 21.40
N TRP A 144 3.37 3.72 21.24
CA TRP A 144 4.20 2.58 21.62
C TRP A 144 4.01 2.21 23.09
N GLU A 145 4.01 3.19 24.01
CA GLU A 145 3.80 2.94 25.45
C GLU A 145 2.44 2.34 25.77
N GLN A 146 1.40 2.69 25.02
CA GLN A 146 0.08 2.08 25.15
C GLN A 146 0.05 0.62 24.64
N ILE A 147 0.85 0.31 23.62
CA ILE A 147 0.95 -1.03 23.03
C ILE A 147 1.84 -1.94 23.88
N SER A 148 2.99 -1.45 24.31
CA SER A 148 4.01 -2.24 25.00
C SER A 148 3.61 -2.63 26.42
N ASN A 149 2.68 -1.89 27.02
CA ASN A 149 2.20 -2.14 28.38
C ASN A 149 0.79 -2.76 28.39
N PRO A 150 0.44 -3.54 29.43
CA PRO A 150 -0.93 -3.97 29.62
C PRO A 150 -1.88 -2.78 29.73
N SER A 151 -3.07 -2.89 29.15
CA SER A 151 -4.07 -1.81 29.17
C SER A 151 -5.43 -2.34 29.63
N VAL A 152 -6.15 -1.52 30.38
CA VAL A 152 -7.53 -1.79 30.81
C VAL A 152 -8.57 -1.04 29.99
N VAL A 153 -8.10 -0.17 29.09
CA VAL A 153 -8.95 0.78 28.39
C VAL A 153 -9.50 0.11 27.13
N ARG A 154 -10.80 0.33 26.88
CA ARG A 154 -11.53 -0.22 25.74
C ARG A 154 -12.35 0.88 25.05
N THR A 155 -12.65 0.69 23.77
CA THR A 155 -13.50 1.63 23.00
C THR A 155 -14.95 1.62 23.48
N ASP A 156 -15.44 0.50 24.02
CA ASP A 156 -16.80 0.32 24.55
C ASP A 156 -17.00 0.85 25.99
N GLY A 157 -15.92 1.21 26.68
CA GLY A 157 -15.94 1.71 28.06
C GLY A 157 -16.18 0.64 29.14
N ASP A 158 -16.24 -0.65 28.80
CA ASP A 158 -16.52 -1.72 29.78
C ASP A 158 -15.27 -2.16 30.54
N THR A 159 -15.06 -1.64 31.75
CA THR A 159 -13.88 -1.98 32.58
C THR A 159 -14.04 -3.26 33.42
N SER A 160 -15.15 -3.99 33.31
CA SER A 160 -15.65 -4.92 34.34
C SER A 160 -15.05 -6.33 34.35
N ALA A 161 -14.09 -6.64 33.48
CA ALA A 161 -13.61 -8.02 33.32
C ALA A 161 -12.39 -8.38 34.20
N THR A 162 -12.31 -9.65 34.60
CA THR A 162 -11.25 -10.23 35.45
C THR A 162 -10.14 -10.83 34.59
N ARG A 163 -8.88 -10.79 35.07
CA ARG A 163 -7.69 -11.34 34.37
C ARG A 163 -7.92 -12.81 33.94
N GLY A 164 -8.00 -13.05 32.62
CA GLY A 164 -8.24 -14.39 32.04
C GLY A 164 -9.69 -14.68 31.63
N VAL A 165 -10.61 -13.75 31.86
CA VAL A 165 -11.90 -13.65 31.15
C VAL A 165 -11.69 -12.68 29.99
N VAL A 166 -12.34 -12.93 28.85
CA VAL A 166 -12.37 -12.00 27.71
C VAL A 166 -12.79 -10.62 28.24
N GLY A 167 -11.83 -9.70 28.44
CA GLY A 167 -12.15 -8.31 28.76
C GLY A 167 -11.23 -7.47 29.66
N ASN A 168 -10.26 -7.96 30.47
CA ASN A 168 -9.33 -7.05 31.18
C ASN A 168 -8.18 -7.77 31.94
N PRO A 169 -6.94 -7.25 31.98
CA PRO A 169 -6.31 -6.30 31.06
C PRO A 169 -5.88 -6.93 29.75
N TRP A 170 -5.93 -6.15 28.67
CA TRP A 170 -5.22 -6.43 27.45
C TRP A 170 -3.76 -6.73 27.80
N PRO A 171 -3.17 -7.81 27.27
CA PRO A 171 -1.78 -8.13 27.54
C PRO A 171 -0.87 -7.04 26.97
N ALA A 172 0.37 -6.98 27.46
CA ALA A 172 1.43 -6.28 26.76
C ALA A 172 1.52 -6.78 25.31
N MET A 173 1.77 -5.86 24.38
CA MET A 173 1.73 -6.07 22.92
C MET A 173 0.33 -6.34 22.34
N GLY A 174 -0.72 -6.12 23.13
CA GLY A 174 -2.11 -6.10 22.70
C GLY A 174 -2.70 -7.45 22.27
N PRO A 175 -4.01 -7.44 21.94
CA PRO A 175 -4.72 -8.56 21.31
C PRO A 175 -4.36 -8.68 19.83
N THR A 176 -5.04 -9.58 19.09
CA THR A 176 -4.88 -9.63 17.63
C THR A 176 -5.30 -8.30 16.98
N PRO A 177 -4.68 -7.91 15.85
CA PRO A 177 -4.96 -6.63 15.19
C PRO A 177 -6.40 -6.42 14.69
N GLU A 178 -7.25 -7.45 14.71
CA GLU A 178 -8.68 -7.33 14.36
C GLU A 178 -9.59 -6.97 15.54
N GLU A 179 -9.06 -6.95 16.77
CA GLU A 179 -9.86 -6.65 17.95
C GLU A 179 -10.27 -5.17 17.96
N ILE A 180 -11.56 -4.94 17.70
CA ILE A 180 -12.18 -3.64 17.58
C ILE A 180 -12.23 -2.84 18.91
N ASN A 181 -12.00 -3.50 20.03
CA ASN A 181 -12.06 -2.87 21.34
C ASN A 181 -10.71 -2.36 21.84
N TYR A 182 -9.61 -2.68 21.14
CA TYR A 182 -8.28 -2.23 21.50
C TYR A 182 -7.94 -0.90 20.80
N ILE A 183 -8.06 0.19 21.57
CA ILE A 183 -7.90 1.57 21.09
C ILE A 183 -6.64 1.81 20.24
N PRO A 184 -5.45 1.29 20.62
CA PRO A 184 -4.24 1.52 19.81
C PRO A 184 -4.36 1.08 18.35
N TRP A 185 -5.13 0.02 18.05
CA TRP A 185 -5.33 -0.41 16.66
C TRP A 185 -6.11 0.62 15.84
N PHE A 186 -7.07 1.34 16.41
CA PHE A 186 -7.84 2.38 15.70
C PHE A 186 -7.09 3.69 15.45
N THR A 187 -5.91 3.84 16.03
CA THR A 187 -5.19 5.11 15.98
C THR A 187 -4.73 5.38 14.54
N ASN A 188 -5.17 6.51 13.97
CA ASN A 188 -4.70 6.95 12.67
C ASN A 188 -3.36 7.67 12.84
N ILE A 189 -2.31 7.12 12.24
CA ILE A 189 -0.96 7.70 12.26
C ILE A 189 -0.74 8.46 10.95
N PRO A 190 -0.69 9.80 10.94
CA PRO A 190 -0.57 10.58 9.70
C PRO A 190 0.67 10.23 8.87
N ALA A 191 1.78 9.86 9.52
CA ALA A 191 3.02 9.44 8.86
C ALA A 191 2.86 8.12 8.07
N LEU A 192 1.85 7.30 8.39
CA LEU A 192 1.55 6.07 7.66
C LEU A 192 0.55 6.28 6.51
N ARG A 193 0.10 7.52 6.28
CA ARG A 193 -0.90 7.84 5.25
C ARG A 193 -0.29 8.65 4.12
N CYS A 194 -0.68 8.32 2.90
CA CYS A 194 -0.41 9.15 1.73
C CYS A 194 -1.57 10.15 1.55
N PRO A 195 -1.33 11.47 1.49
CA PRO A 195 -2.38 12.46 1.30
C PRO A 195 -3.20 12.35 0.00
N SER A 196 -2.73 11.57 -1.00
CA SER A 196 -3.52 11.27 -2.21
C SER A 196 -4.51 10.12 -2.02
N ASP A 197 -4.44 9.38 -0.92
CA ASP A 197 -5.41 8.35 -0.57
C ASP A 197 -6.56 8.95 0.28
N PRO A 198 -7.81 8.95 -0.23
CA PRO A 198 -8.94 9.58 0.45
C PRO A 198 -9.56 8.70 1.56
N GLY A 199 -9.08 7.46 1.77
CA GLY A 199 -9.66 6.52 2.71
C GLY A 199 -9.61 7.02 4.16
N VAL A 200 -10.74 6.96 4.86
CA VAL A 200 -10.89 7.38 6.26
C VAL A 200 -11.87 6.51 7.03
N GLY A 201 -11.72 6.42 8.35
CA GLY A 201 -12.70 5.81 9.26
C GLY A 201 -12.97 4.32 9.03
N LEU A 202 -14.16 3.88 9.42
CA LEU A 202 -14.60 2.50 9.27
C LEU A 202 -14.73 2.10 7.78
N PRO A 203 -14.60 0.81 7.45
CA PRO A 203 -14.41 -0.35 8.35
C PRO A 203 -12.95 -0.59 8.78
N ALA A 204 -12.01 0.29 8.43
CA ALA A 204 -10.60 0.13 8.80
C ALA A 204 -10.33 0.39 10.28
N LEU A 205 -9.40 -0.40 10.85
CA LEU A 205 -8.86 -0.28 12.21
C LEU A 205 -7.49 0.43 12.11
N GLY A 206 -7.52 1.68 11.67
CA GLY A 206 -6.32 2.48 11.38
C GLY A 206 -5.64 2.09 10.05
N ARG A 207 -5.63 3.02 9.10
CA ARG A 207 -5.11 2.76 7.75
C ARG A 207 -3.60 2.93 7.63
N THR A 208 -2.99 2.16 6.73
CA THR A 208 -1.62 2.38 6.25
C THR A 208 -1.56 2.36 4.73
N ASN A 209 -0.71 3.21 4.16
CA ASN A 209 -0.32 3.16 2.74
C ASN A 209 1.05 2.54 2.53
N TYR A 210 1.77 2.16 3.58
CA TYR A 210 3.14 1.68 3.46
C TYR A 210 3.26 0.29 4.09
N VAL A 211 3.76 -0.67 3.32
CA VAL A 211 3.74 -2.10 3.68
C VAL A 211 5.07 -2.78 3.36
N ALA A 212 5.32 -3.91 4.00
CA ALA A 212 6.58 -4.65 3.89
C ALA A 212 6.73 -5.33 2.53
N ASN A 213 7.94 -5.31 1.98
CA ASN A 213 8.30 -6.16 0.85
C ASN A 213 8.49 -7.62 1.30
N LEU A 214 7.63 -8.51 0.80
CA LEU A 214 7.66 -9.95 1.09
C LEU A 214 8.38 -10.78 0.00
N GLY A 215 8.80 -10.13 -1.09
CA GLY A 215 9.58 -10.73 -2.17
C GLY A 215 8.70 -11.16 -3.33
N ASP A 216 9.03 -12.30 -3.94
CA ASP A 216 8.47 -12.72 -5.22
C ASP A 216 7.82 -14.12 -5.18
N CYS A 217 7.35 -14.53 -4.01
CA CYS A 217 6.62 -15.78 -3.84
C CYS A 217 5.52 -15.60 -2.79
N PHE A 218 4.25 -15.67 -3.22
CA PHE A 218 3.11 -15.53 -2.30
C PHE A 218 2.74 -16.83 -1.58
N LEU A 219 3.32 -17.95 -1.99
CA LEU A 219 2.98 -19.27 -1.47
C LEU A 219 3.29 -19.35 0.03
N ASP A 220 2.29 -19.74 0.82
CA ASP A 220 2.37 -19.73 2.28
C ASP A 220 2.78 -18.35 2.83
N GLY A 221 2.36 -17.27 2.18
CA GLY A 221 2.83 -15.91 2.43
C GLY A 221 2.58 -15.35 3.83
N ARG A 222 1.85 -16.05 4.71
CA ARG A 222 1.73 -15.73 6.15
C ARG A 222 2.78 -16.41 7.01
N ASN A 223 3.52 -17.37 6.47
CA ASN A 223 4.33 -18.29 7.25
C ASN A 223 5.81 -17.91 7.18
N GLY A 224 6.43 -17.81 8.36
CA GLY A 224 7.87 -17.69 8.51
C GLY A 224 8.56 -19.02 8.77
N PRO A 225 9.89 -19.01 8.93
CA PRO A 225 10.65 -20.18 9.39
C PRO A 225 10.28 -20.59 10.82
N LEU A 226 9.70 -19.66 11.58
CA LEU A 226 8.98 -19.97 12.80
C LEU A 226 7.62 -20.63 12.46
N PRO A 227 7.40 -21.91 12.82
CA PRO A 227 6.10 -22.52 12.62
C PRO A 227 5.08 -21.90 13.58
N VAL A 228 4.20 -21.04 13.06
CA VAL A 228 3.01 -20.57 13.77
C VAL A 228 1.87 -21.49 13.34
N ARG A 229 1.71 -22.62 14.05
CA ARG A 229 0.69 -23.65 13.72
C ARG A 229 -0.45 -23.65 14.73
N SER A 230 -1.64 -23.99 14.25
CA SER A 230 -2.81 -24.22 15.10
C SER A 230 -2.56 -25.40 16.05
N GLY A 231 -2.74 -25.19 17.35
CA GLY A 231 -2.88 -26.27 18.32
C GLY A 231 -1.61 -26.92 18.86
N TYR A 232 -0.41 -26.50 18.45
CA TYR A 232 0.84 -27.08 18.97
C TYR A 232 1.80 -25.99 19.42
N ALA A 233 2.20 -26.06 20.70
CA ALA A 233 3.44 -25.44 21.17
C ALA A 233 4.60 -26.19 20.53
N VAL A 234 4.87 -25.92 19.25
CA VAL A 234 6.05 -26.51 18.60
C VAL A 234 7.26 -25.86 19.26
N PRO A 235 8.21 -26.63 19.82
CA PRO A 235 9.50 -26.09 20.19
C PRO A 235 10.09 -25.37 18.98
N TYR A 236 10.66 -24.20 19.21
CA TYR A 236 11.41 -23.49 18.18
C TYR A 236 12.43 -24.43 17.51
N GLN A 237 12.26 -24.70 16.22
CA GLN A 237 13.18 -25.53 15.45
C GLN A 237 13.57 -24.79 14.17
N GLU A 238 14.68 -24.06 14.24
CA GLU A 238 15.26 -23.32 13.12
C GLU A 238 15.57 -24.21 11.91
N ASP A 239 15.81 -25.51 12.12
CA ASP A 239 16.23 -26.46 11.08
C ASP A 239 15.17 -27.48 10.67
N SER A 240 13.90 -27.24 11.02
CA SER A 240 12.80 -28.08 10.55
C SER A 240 12.65 -28.01 9.02
N ALA A 241 12.09 -29.06 8.40
CA ALA A 241 11.74 -29.06 6.98
C ALA A 241 10.88 -27.83 6.61
N TRP A 242 9.99 -27.43 7.52
CA TRP A 242 9.20 -26.20 7.40
C TRP A 242 10.06 -24.93 7.34
N ALA A 243 11.06 -24.81 8.19
CA ALA A 243 11.93 -23.65 8.18
C ALA A 243 12.76 -23.56 6.90
N LEU A 244 13.17 -24.70 6.32
CA LEU A 244 13.82 -24.76 5.01
C LEU A 244 12.89 -24.29 3.89
N GLU A 245 11.66 -24.79 3.87
CA GLU A 245 10.60 -24.39 2.95
C GLU A 245 10.33 -22.87 3.01
N ALA A 246 10.11 -22.36 4.23
CA ALA A 246 9.84 -20.96 4.46
C ALA A 246 11.03 -20.08 4.07
N ARG A 247 12.27 -20.52 4.26
CA ARG A 247 13.46 -19.78 3.80
C ARG A 247 13.55 -19.70 2.28
N ALA A 248 13.12 -20.73 1.57
CA ALA A 248 13.10 -20.74 0.11
C ALA A 248 12.04 -19.79 -0.46
N LYS A 249 10.89 -19.65 0.23
CA LYS A 249 9.75 -18.82 -0.19
C LYS A 249 9.88 -17.36 0.26
N ASN A 250 10.31 -17.10 1.50
CA ASN A 250 10.46 -15.76 2.07
C ASN A 250 11.73 -15.06 1.54
N ARG A 251 11.64 -14.52 0.31
CA ARG A 251 12.76 -13.91 -0.42
C ARG A 251 12.79 -12.38 -0.33
N GLY A 252 11.75 -11.75 0.23
CA GLY A 252 11.68 -10.30 0.42
C GLY A 252 12.67 -9.74 1.41
N PHE A 253 12.74 -8.40 1.48
CA PHE A 253 13.55 -7.69 2.47
C PHE A 253 13.19 -8.11 3.89
N PHE A 254 11.89 -8.21 4.18
CA PHE A 254 11.38 -8.76 5.43
C PHE A 254 11.06 -10.24 5.28
N LYS A 255 11.69 -11.07 6.13
CA LYS A 255 11.22 -12.42 6.37
C LYS A 255 10.20 -12.42 7.49
N ILE A 256 9.04 -13.00 7.22
CA ILE A 256 7.99 -13.15 8.22
C ILE A 256 8.49 -13.96 9.42
N HIS A 257 8.15 -13.52 10.62
CA HIS A 257 8.50 -14.15 11.90
C HIS A 257 10.01 -14.43 12.07
N ALA A 258 10.88 -13.71 11.36
CA ALA A 258 12.32 -13.95 11.43
C ALA A 258 13.09 -12.66 11.65
N ARG A 259 14.11 -12.76 12.50
CA ARG A 259 15.12 -11.70 12.63
C ARG A 259 15.95 -11.66 11.35
N SER A 260 16.23 -10.45 10.89
CA SER A 260 17.11 -10.19 9.75
C SER A 260 17.94 -8.95 10.06
N ARG A 261 19.10 -8.84 9.44
CA ARG A 261 20.01 -7.68 9.55
C ARG A 261 20.32 -7.13 8.16
N PHE A 262 20.87 -5.93 8.07
CA PHE A 262 21.30 -5.38 6.78
C PHE A 262 22.33 -6.28 6.07
N ARG A 263 23.20 -6.97 6.81
CA ARG A 263 24.15 -7.95 6.24
C ARG A 263 23.48 -9.16 5.56
N ASP A 264 22.21 -9.41 5.84
CA ASP A 264 21.45 -10.51 5.23
C ASP A 264 20.83 -10.12 3.88
N ILE A 265 20.97 -8.85 3.47
CA ILE A 265 20.57 -8.31 2.17
C ILE A 265 21.80 -8.35 1.24
N LEU A 266 22.03 -9.51 0.63
CA LEU A 266 23.21 -9.79 -0.19
C LEU A 266 23.18 -9.10 -1.56
N ASP A 267 21.99 -8.71 -2.04
CA ASP A 267 21.82 -8.04 -3.32
C ASP A 267 22.12 -6.52 -3.23
N GLY A 268 22.32 -6.03 -2.00
CA GLY A 268 22.68 -4.65 -1.68
C GLY A 268 21.49 -3.80 -1.26
N LEU A 269 21.67 -2.96 -0.24
CA LEU A 269 20.58 -2.13 0.31
C LEU A 269 20.00 -1.14 -0.71
N ALA A 270 20.82 -0.59 -1.61
CA ALA A 270 20.37 0.31 -2.67
C ALA A 270 19.59 -0.40 -3.79
N ASN A 271 19.69 -1.73 -3.85
CA ASN A 271 19.15 -2.58 -4.91
C ASN A 271 17.99 -3.47 -4.45
N THR A 272 17.63 -3.41 -3.16
CA THR A 272 16.51 -4.18 -2.62
C THR A 272 15.48 -3.24 -2.03
N ILE A 273 14.23 -3.39 -2.45
CA ILE A 273 13.09 -2.65 -1.91
C ILE A 273 12.82 -3.14 -0.49
N CYS A 274 12.80 -2.22 0.47
CA CYS A 274 12.42 -2.47 1.86
C CYS A 274 10.90 -2.51 2.03
N ALA A 275 10.22 -1.50 1.52
CA ALA A 275 8.77 -1.34 1.65
C ALA A 275 8.17 -0.69 0.41
N GLY A 276 6.87 -0.85 0.20
CA GLY A 276 6.14 -0.30 -0.95
C GLY A 276 4.90 0.48 -0.53
N GLU A 277 4.50 1.43 -1.38
CA GLU A 277 3.22 2.12 -1.26
C GLU A 277 2.07 1.22 -1.74
N ILE A 278 0.93 1.27 -1.05
CA ILE A 278 -0.33 0.65 -1.43
C ILE A 278 -1.47 1.66 -1.32
N ALA A 279 -2.44 1.57 -2.21
CA ALA A 279 -3.72 2.22 -2.06
C ALA A 279 -4.57 1.43 -1.05
N THR A 280 -5.31 2.16 -0.22
CA THR A 280 -6.29 1.55 0.68
C THR A 280 -7.65 1.45 0.01
N ASP A 281 -8.40 0.45 0.46
CA ASP A 281 -9.72 0.17 -0.09
C ASP A 281 -10.75 1.24 0.28
N LEU A 282 -11.64 1.53 -0.65
CA LEU A 282 -12.70 2.52 -0.49
C LEU A 282 -14.09 1.87 -0.51
N GLY A 283 -14.18 0.53 -0.55
CA GLY A 283 -15.42 -0.21 -0.77
C GLY A 283 -15.97 -0.03 -2.20
N ASP A 284 -15.11 0.30 -3.17
CA ASP A 284 -15.47 0.58 -4.56
C ASP A 284 -15.17 -0.59 -5.51
N ASN A 285 -14.70 -1.72 -4.99
CA ASN A 285 -14.26 -2.90 -5.72
C ASN A 285 -13.05 -2.65 -6.65
N ASP A 286 -12.17 -1.69 -6.31
CA ASP A 286 -10.91 -1.45 -7.04
C ASP A 286 -10.01 -2.70 -6.96
N ILE A 287 -9.52 -3.16 -8.12
CA ILE A 287 -8.77 -4.42 -8.25
C ILE A 287 -7.49 -4.42 -7.41
N ARG A 288 -6.97 -3.24 -7.07
CA ARG A 288 -5.70 -3.05 -6.38
C ARG A 288 -5.83 -3.03 -4.86
N THR A 289 -7.07 -2.92 -4.35
CA THR A 289 -7.34 -2.63 -2.94
C THR A 289 -8.23 -3.66 -2.26
N ILE A 290 -9.01 -4.44 -3.00
CA ILE A 290 -9.71 -5.61 -2.48
C ILE A 290 -9.32 -6.84 -3.29
N GLY A 291 -9.03 -7.94 -2.59
CA GLY A 291 -8.61 -9.18 -3.23
C GLY A 291 -9.77 -10.00 -3.77
N TYR A 292 -9.57 -10.60 -4.94
CA TYR A 292 -10.44 -11.67 -5.42
C TYR A 292 -10.10 -12.99 -4.70
N ASP A 293 -11.12 -13.65 -4.17
CA ASP A 293 -11.04 -14.95 -3.53
C ASP A 293 -11.25 -16.07 -4.57
N ILE A 294 -10.15 -16.73 -4.94
CA ILE A 294 -10.14 -17.81 -5.92
C ILE A 294 -10.65 -19.16 -5.38
N GLY A 295 -11.07 -19.23 -4.12
CA GLY A 295 -11.65 -20.42 -3.51
C GLY A 295 -10.75 -21.08 -2.46
N GLY A 296 -10.66 -22.40 -2.49
CA GLY A 296 -10.09 -23.19 -1.40
C GLY A 296 -8.56 -23.26 -1.43
N SER A 297 -7.96 -23.79 -0.36
CA SER A 297 -6.49 -23.98 -0.25
C SER A 297 -5.89 -24.80 -1.41
N SER A 298 -6.68 -25.69 -2.04
CA SER A 298 -6.27 -26.46 -3.23
C SER A 298 -6.07 -25.59 -4.47
N ASP A 299 -6.69 -24.41 -4.53
CA ASP A 299 -6.62 -23.52 -5.68
C ASP A 299 -5.37 -22.62 -5.65
N GLN A 300 -4.57 -22.65 -4.56
CA GLN A 300 -3.31 -21.90 -4.48
C GLN A 300 -2.39 -22.18 -5.66
N GLY A 301 -2.36 -23.44 -6.10
CA GLY A 301 -1.54 -23.89 -7.22
C GLY A 301 -1.77 -23.09 -8.50
N LYS A 302 -3.00 -22.62 -8.74
CA LYS A 302 -3.35 -21.83 -9.93
C LYS A 302 -2.54 -20.55 -10.02
N ILE A 303 -2.48 -19.79 -8.93
CA ILE A 303 -1.69 -18.54 -8.85
C ILE A 303 -0.19 -18.87 -8.79
N VAL A 304 0.22 -19.92 -8.08
CA VAL A 304 1.64 -20.31 -8.02
C VAL A 304 2.19 -20.63 -9.40
N THR A 305 1.41 -21.27 -10.27
CA THR A 305 1.82 -21.61 -11.64
C THR A 305 1.57 -20.47 -12.63
N ASN A 306 0.54 -19.65 -12.43
CA ASN A 306 0.26 -18.46 -13.22
C ASN A 306 -0.14 -17.30 -12.29
N PRO A 307 0.81 -16.42 -11.89
CA PRO A 307 0.49 -15.26 -11.07
C PRO A 307 -0.57 -14.32 -11.66
N SER A 308 -0.68 -14.24 -13.00
CA SER A 308 -1.72 -13.48 -13.73
C SER A 308 -3.09 -14.18 -13.79
N PHE A 309 -3.30 -15.26 -13.02
CA PHE A 309 -4.54 -16.04 -13.05
C PHE A 309 -5.83 -15.20 -12.98
N CYS A 310 -5.90 -14.19 -12.12
CA CYS A 310 -7.10 -13.37 -11.97
C CYS A 310 -7.34 -12.43 -13.17
N SER A 311 -6.30 -11.98 -13.88
CA SER A 311 -6.45 -11.21 -15.12
C SER A 311 -6.77 -12.08 -16.32
N ASP A 312 -6.32 -13.34 -16.30
CA ASP A 312 -6.37 -14.26 -17.43
C ASP A 312 -7.56 -15.24 -17.40
N ASP A 313 -8.44 -15.13 -16.39
CA ASP A 313 -9.57 -16.06 -16.24
C ASP A 313 -10.44 -16.08 -17.50
N ALA A 314 -10.88 -17.28 -17.90
CA ALA A 314 -11.71 -17.46 -19.08
C ALA A 314 -13.03 -16.69 -19.00
N THR A 315 -13.54 -16.49 -17.78
CA THR A 315 -14.64 -15.61 -17.43
C THR A 315 -14.07 -14.33 -16.83
N PRO A 316 -14.12 -13.18 -17.53
CA PRO A 316 -13.48 -11.96 -17.06
C PRO A 316 -13.91 -11.57 -15.64
N LEU A 317 -12.96 -11.61 -14.72
CA LEU A 317 -13.16 -11.19 -13.33
C LEU A 317 -13.05 -9.66 -13.20
N ILE A 318 -12.25 -9.04 -14.07
CA ILE A 318 -12.10 -7.59 -14.19
C ILE A 318 -13.14 -7.05 -15.16
N ASP A 319 -13.80 -5.95 -14.81
CA ASP A 319 -14.83 -5.32 -15.63
C ASP A 319 -14.24 -4.79 -16.95
N PRO A 320 -14.62 -5.32 -18.13
CA PRO A 320 -14.05 -4.89 -19.41
C PRO A 320 -14.35 -3.43 -19.75
N THR A 321 -15.41 -2.86 -19.19
CA THR A 321 -15.79 -1.45 -19.39
C THR A 321 -15.11 -0.52 -18.39
N ARG A 322 -14.68 -1.06 -17.24
CA ARG A 322 -14.02 -0.31 -16.17
C ARG A 322 -12.85 -1.14 -15.61
N PRO A 323 -11.71 -1.20 -16.32
CA PRO A 323 -10.62 -2.14 -16.02
C PRO A 323 -9.90 -1.90 -14.68
N GLN A 324 -10.30 -0.88 -13.91
CA GLN A 324 -9.83 -0.65 -12.55
C GLN A 324 -10.65 -1.36 -11.49
N PHE A 325 -11.78 -1.99 -11.86
CA PHE A 325 -12.73 -2.56 -10.93
C PHE A 325 -13.03 -4.03 -11.25
N TRP A 326 -13.26 -4.82 -10.21
CA TRP A 326 -13.82 -6.15 -10.34
C TRP A 326 -15.25 -6.09 -10.88
N VAL A 327 -15.70 -7.17 -11.54
CA VAL A 327 -17.12 -7.31 -11.89
C VAL A 327 -17.97 -7.36 -10.63
N ALA A 328 -19.19 -6.82 -10.68
CA ALA A 328 -20.02 -6.62 -9.49
C ALA A 328 -20.40 -7.92 -8.75
N SER A 329 -20.41 -9.07 -9.44
CA SER A 329 -20.71 -10.39 -8.87
C SER A 329 -19.45 -11.18 -8.46
N SER A 330 -18.29 -10.51 -8.36
CA SER A 330 -17.04 -11.17 -8.01
C SER A 330 -17.05 -11.74 -6.59
N ASN A 331 -16.38 -12.87 -6.41
CA ASN A 331 -16.12 -13.44 -5.10
C ASN A 331 -14.96 -12.67 -4.44
N LEU A 332 -15.26 -11.51 -3.86
CA LEU A 332 -14.27 -10.67 -3.21
C LEU A 332 -14.13 -11.03 -1.73
N TYR A 333 -12.99 -10.67 -1.15
CA TYR A 333 -12.83 -10.69 0.30
C TYR A 333 -13.89 -9.83 1.01
N ASP A 334 -14.08 -10.12 2.30
CA ASP A 334 -15.03 -9.39 3.13
C ASP A 334 -14.76 -7.87 3.06
N SER A 335 -15.84 -7.09 3.05
CA SER A 335 -15.85 -5.63 3.12
C SER A 335 -14.96 -5.03 4.23
N ILE A 336 -14.66 -5.77 5.31
CA ILE A 336 -13.78 -5.32 6.40
C ILE A 336 -12.30 -5.70 6.20
N ALA A 337 -11.98 -6.33 5.07
CA ALA A 337 -10.68 -6.91 4.78
C ALA A 337 -10.02 -6.31 3.53
N GLY A 338 -10.31 -5.04 3.25
CA GLY A 338 -9.58 -4.25 2.27
C GLY A 338 -8.11 -4.06 2.64
N ARG A 339 -7.27 -3.88 1.62
CA ARG A 339 -5.84 -3.65 1.79
C ARG A 339 -5.58 -2.37 2.58
N GLY A 340 -4.57 -2.45 3.45
CA GLY A 340 -4.16 -1.35 4.31
C GLY A 340 -5.17 -0.93 5.38
N PHE A 341 -6.22 -1.72 5.65
CA PHE A 341 -7.21 -1.42 6.70
C PHE A 341 -6.71 -1.60 8.14
N ARG A 342 -5.57 -2.29 8.32
CA ARG A 342 -5.02 -2.62 9.63
C ARG A 342 -3.52 -2.39 9.61
N TRP A 343 -3.06 -1.21 10.01
CA TRP A 343 -1.64 -0.86 9.98
C TRP A 343 -0.77 -1.76 10.87
N ALA A 344 -1.34 -2.29 11.95
CA ALA A 344 -0.64 -3.15 12.89
C ALA A 344 -0.58 -4.63 12.44
N GLU A 345 -1.28 -5.02 11.38
CA GLU A 345 -1.35 -6.40 10.91
C GLU A 345 -0.23 -6.72 9.92
N TYR A 346 0.41 -7.89 10.08
CA TYR A 346 1.47 -8.33 9.17
C TYR A 346 0.95 -9.17 8.00
N LEU A 347 -0.25 -9.75 8.10
CA LEU A 347 -0.77 -10.64 7.06
C LEU A 347 -0.67 -9.98 5.67
N PRO A 348 -0.33 -10.75 4.61
CA PRO A 348 0.02 -10.18 3.30
C PRO A 348 -1.00 -9.20 2.74
N ASN A 349 -2.29 -9.45 2.93
CA ASN A 349 -3.35 -8.56 2.47
C ASN A 349 -3.28 -7.15 3.11
N PHE A 350 -2.92 -7.05 4.38
CA PHE A 350 -2.93 -5.79 5.13
C PHE A 350 -1.55 -5.12 5.21
N GLY A 351 -0.52 -5.93 5.43
CA GLY A 351 0.81 -5.47 5.83
C GLY A 351 1.93 -5.75 4.83
N GLY A 352 1.63 -6.34 3.67
CA GLY A 352 2.64 -6.77 2.71
C GLY A 352 2.31 -6.50 1.24
N PHE A 353 3.32 -6.68 0.40
CA PHE A 353 3.20 -6.78 -1.05
C PHE A 353 4.28 -7.70 -1.63
N TYR A 354 4.09 -8.11 -2.88
CA TYR A 354 5.04 -8.91 -3.63
C TYR A 354 5.45 -8.22 -4.93
N THR A 355 6.68 -8.47 -5.37
CA THR A 355 7.25 -7.98 -6.62
C THR A 355 7.09 -9.00 -7.75
N ILE A 356 5.85 -9.43 -8.00
CA ILE A 356 5.52 -10.43 -9.03
C ILE A 356 4.81 -9.74 -10.19
N LEU A 357 3.65 -9.15 -9.92
CA LEU A 357 2.93 -8.32 -10.88
C LEU A 357 3.43 -6.87 -10.77
N SER A 358 3.38 -6.12 -11.86
CA SER A 358 3.82 -4.73 -11.89
C SER A 358 3.03 -3.84 -10.90
N PRO A 359 3.51 -2.61 -10.61
CA PRO A 359 2.74 -1.69 -9.78
C PRO A 359 1.35 -1.41 -10.35
N ASN A 360 0.37 -1.22 -9.47
CA ASN A 360 -1.04 -1.03 -9.80
C ASN A 360 -1.76 -2.23 -10.45
N SER A 361 -1.21 -3.43 -10.33
CA SER A 361 -1.90 -4.68 -10.70
C SER A 361 -2.94 -5.15 -9.66
N GLU A 362 -3.75 -6.10 -10.09
CA GLU A 362 -4.80 -6.73 -9.32
C GLU A 362 -4.31 -7.49 -8.07
N THR A 363 -5.20 -7.61 -7.10
CA THR A 363 -5.00 -8.38 -5.87
C THR A 363 -5.78 -9.70 -5.96
N CYS A 364 -5.09 -10.82 -5.84
CA CYS A 364 -5.67 -12.15 -6.05
C CYS A 364 -5.19 -13.11 -4.96
N GLY A 365 -6.05 -13.97 -4.43
CA GLY A 365 -5.62 -14.93 -3.43
C GLY A 365 -6.74 -15.82 -2.91
N ILE A 366 -6.47 -16.51 -1.81
CA ILE A 366 -7.34 -17.60 -1.32
C ILE A 366 -8.10 -17.18 -0.07
N SER A 367 -7.45 -16.39 0.78
CA SER A 367 -8.06 -15.89 2.00
C SER A 367 -7.19 -14.80 2.57
N VAL A 368 -7.85 -13.77 3.12
CA VAL A 368 -7.24 -12.66 3.86
C VAL A 368 -6.35 -13.10 5.03
N THR A 369 -6.61 -14.29 5.59
CA THR A 369 -5.81 -14.84 6.69
C THR A 369 -4.70 -15.79 6.23
N SER A 370 -4.60 -16.07 4.93
CA SER A 370 -3.65 -17.03 4.36
C SER A 370 -2.65 -16.35 3.43
N SER A 371 -2.94 -16.35 2.13
CA SER A 371 -2.03 -15.92 1.08
C SER A 371 -2.82 -15.05 0.11
N THR A 372 -2.34 -13.83 -0.06
CA THR A 372 -2.91 -12.83 -0.98
C THR A 372 -1.74 -12.26 -1.77
N LEU A 373 -1.77 -12.46 -3.08
CA LEU A 373 -0.88 -11.78 -4.01
C LEU A 373 -1.42 -10.36 -4.18
N GLY A 374 -0.63 -9.38 -3.77
CA GLY A 374 -0.91 -7.96 -4.01
C GLY A 374 0.39 -7.25 -4.35
N SER A 375 0.35 -6.41 -5.37
CA SER A 375 1.47 -5.55 -5.75
C SER A 375 1.45 -4.23 -4.97
N THR A 376 2.43 -3.37 -5.22
CA THR A 376 2.34 -1.95 -4.85
C THR A 376 1.20 -1.30 -5.60
N SER A 377 0.55 -0.30 -5.00
CA SER A 377 -0.48 0.48 -5.66
C SER A 377 -0.50 1.91 -5.14
N SER A 378 -0.94 2.85 -5.96
CA SER A 378 -1.04 4.26 -5.55
C SER A 378 -2.22 4.94 -6.22
N ARG A 379 -2.69 6.03 -5.59
CA ARG A 379 -3.63 6.96 -6.22
C ARG A 379 -2.90 7.98 -7.12
N HIS A 380 -1.57 7.99 -7.09
CA HIS A 380 -0.76 8.72 -8.05
C HIS A 380 -0.79 8.04 -9.42
N GLN A 381 -0.90 8.85 -10.49
CA GLN A 381 -0.82 8.34 -11.86
C GLN A 381 0.57 7.78 -12.21
N GLY A 382 0.58 6.64 -12.89
CA GLY A 382 1.74 6.09 -13.61
C GLY A 382 2.78 5.37 -12.76
N GLY A 383 2.48 5.03 -11.50
CA GLY A 383 3.44 4.33 -10.64
C GLY A 383 3.12 4.40 -9.15
N THR A 384 4.10 4.00 -8.34
CA THR A 384 4.03 3.93 -6.87
C THR A 384 5.35 4.37 -6.26
N HIS A 385 5.34 4.85 -5.01
CA HIS A 385 6.60 5.02 -4.28
C HIS A 385 7.05 3.68 -3.69
N VAL A 386 8.36 3.46 -3.72
CA VAL A 386 9.04 2.38 -3.00
C VAL A 386 10.15 2.97 -2.14
N LEU A 387 10.37 2.34 -0.99
CA LEU A 387 11.48 2.62 -0.10
C LEU A 387 12.55 1.56 -0.33
N MET A 388 13.74 1.98 -0.71
CA MET A 388 14.92 1.12 -0.86
C MET A 388 15.54 0.82 0.52
N GLY A 389 16.28 -0.27 0.63
CA GLY A 389 16.97 -0.68 1.86
C GLY A 389 17.97 0.34 2.38
N ASP A 390 18.53 1.18 1.52
CA ASP A 390 19.45 2.28 1.88
C ASP A 390 18.74 3.54 2.39
N GLY A 391 17.40 3.55 2.39
CA GLY A 391 16.57 4.68 2.80
C GLY A 391 16.16 5.62 1.68
N ALA A 392 16.60 5.40 0.43
CA ALA A 392 16.16 6.17 -0.71
C ALA A 392 14.69 5.87 -1.04
N VAL A 393 13.94 6.90 -1.46
CA VAL A 393 12.56 6.73 -1.95
C VAL A 393 12.55 6.98 -3.45
N ARG A 394 12.03 6.01 -4.20
CA ARG A 394 11.96 6.03 -5.67
C ARG A 394 10.51 5.93 -6.11
N PHE A 395 10.17 6.53 -7.26
CA PHE A 395 8.86 6.39 -7.87
C PHE A 395 8.98 5.39 -9.02
N ILE A 396 8.42 4.20 -8.84
CA ILE A 396 8.50 3.11 -9.81
C ILE A 396 7.27 3.16 -10.72
N THR A 397 7.50 3.13 -12.03
CA THR A 397 6.39 3.19 -12.99
C THR A 397 5.65 1.87 -13.07
N ASP A 398 4.37 1.92 -13.44
CA ASP A 398 3.57 0.73 -13.78
C ASP A 398 4.09 -0.03 -15.01
N SER A 399 4.94 0.62 -15.81
CA SER A 399 5.62 0.09 -16.98
C SER A 399 7.00 -0.53 -16.70
N ILE A 400 7.39 -0.71 -15.44
CA ILE A 400 8.65 -1.40 -15.09
C ILE A 400 8.64 -2.83 -15.68
N ASP A 401 9.82 -3.33 -16.05
CA ASP A 401 9.96 -4.73 -16.47
C ASP A 401 9.62 -5.68 -15.32
N ALA A 402 8.42 -6.27 -15.38
CA ALA A 402 7.93 -7.30 -14.47
C ALA A 402 8.15 -8.73 -15.02
N GLY A 403 8.99 -8.89 -16.04
CA GLY A 403 9.37 -10.19 -16.59
C GLY A 403 8.18 -11.04 -17.04
N ASN A 404 8.24 -12.34 -16.74
CA ASN A 404 7.17 -13.28 -17.11
C ASN A 404 6.17 -13.46 -15.96
N SER A 405 5.06 -12.73 -16.01
CA SER A 405 3.96 -12.83 -15.03
C SER A 405 3.23 -14.18 -15.03
N HIS A 406 3.49 -15.03 -16.02
CA HIS A 406 2.94 -16.39 -16.13
C HIS A 406 3.95 -17.47 -15.71
N ALA A 407 5.15 -17.07 -15.26
CA ALA A 407 6.13 -18.01 -14.77
C ALA A 407 5.73 -18.54 -13.40
N GLN A 408 5.93 -19.85 -13.20
CA GLN A 408 5.76 -20.46 -11.90
C GLN A 408 6.71 -19.82 -10.87
N MET A 409 6.17 -19.50 -9.69
CA MET A 409 6.94 -18.90 -8.61
C MET A 409 8.05 -19.83 -8.09
N ILE A 410 9.09 -19.22 -7.56
CA ILE A 410 10.21 -19.94 -6.96
C ILE A 410 9.86 -20.38 -5.53
N TRP A 411 10.06 -21.66 -5.26
CA TRP A 411 9.89 -22.27 -3.94
C TRP A 411 10.88 -23.42 -3.78
N SER A 412 10.91 -24.03 -2.61
CA SER A 412 11.75 -25.20 -2.29
C SER A 412 11.56 -26.39 -3.25
N GLY A 413 10.37 -26.55 -3.82
CA GLY A 413 10.03 -27.67 -4.72
C GLY A 413 10.47 -27.49 -6.17
N ASN A 414 11.10 -26.37 -6.55
CA ASN A 414 11.65 -26.18 -7.89
C ASN A 414 13.13 -25.75 -7.88
N THR A 415 13.41 -24.45 -7.95
CA THR A 415 14.73 -23.86 -8.15
C THR A 415 15.03 -22.85 -7.03
N PRO A 416 15.12 -23.31 -5.76
CA PRO A 416 15.39 -22.42 -4.64
C PRO A 416 16.71 -21.67 -4.84
N GLY A 417 16.69 -20.36 -4.63
CA GLY A 417 17.86 -19.48 -4.81
C GLY A 417 18.13 -19.06 -6.25
N ALA A 418 17.27 -19.42 -7.21
CA ALA A 418 17.32 -18.85 -8.56
C ALA A 418 17.02 -17.34 -8.56
N ALA A 419 17.42 -16.68 -9.65
CA ALA A 419 17.03 -15.30 -9.95
C ALA A 419 15.50 -15.22 -10.16
N SER A 420 14.90 -14.08 -9.82
CA SER A 420 13.47 -13.86 -10.01
C SER A 420 13.08 -13.96 -11.49
N PRO A 421 11.99 -14.66 -11.85
CA PRO A 421 11.49 -14.69 -13.22
C PRO A 421 10.72 -13.41 -13.60
N TYR A 422 10.52 -12.50 -12.66
CA TYR A 422 9.68 -11.31 -12.80
C TYR A 422 10.49 -10.05 -13.13
N GLY A 423 11.55 -10.21 -13.91
CA GLY A 423 12.33 -9.11 -14.49
C GLY A 423 13.00 -8.24 -13.44
N LEU A 424 13.27 -6.98 -13.80
CA LEU A 424 13.84 -5.99 -12.89
C LEU A 424 12.99 -5.81 -11.62
N TRP A 425 11.66 -5.82 -11.76
CA TRP A 425 10.76 -5.66 -10.61
C TRP A 425 10.94 -6.78 -9.57
N GLY A 426 10.99 -8.02 -10.03
CA GLY A 426 11.26 -9.19 -9.21
C GLY A 426 12.64 -9.16 -8.55
N ALA A 427 13.67 -8.79 -9.32
CA ALA A 427 15.03 -8.66 -8.82
C ALA A 427 15.11 -7.66 -7.65
N LEU A 428 14.49 -6.48 -7.81
CA LEU A 428 14.43 -5.44 -6.78
C LEU A 428 13.71 -5.88 -5.50
N GLY A 429 12.78 -6.84 -5.61
CA GLY A 429 12.06 -7.35 -4.45
C GLY A 429 12.79 -8.43 -3.68
N THR A 430 13.83 -9.04 -4.24
CA THR A 430 14.55 -10.13 -3.57
C THR A 430 15.84 -9.65 -2.92
N ARG A 431 16.20 -10.29 -1.80
CA ARG A 431 17.32 -9.84 -0.96
C ARG A 431 18.61 -10.64 -1.10
N ALA A 432 18.55 -11.83 -1.69
CA ALA A 432 19.67 -12.77 -1.68
C ALA A 432 19.68 -13.72 -2.89
N SER A 433 19.24 -13.24 -4.05
CA SER A 433 19.26 -13.99 -5.31
C SER A 433 20.49 -13.67 -6.18
N LYS A 434 21.37 -12.79 -5.71
CA LYS A 434 22.64 -12.35 -6.34
C LYS A 434 22.43 -11.72 -7.72
N GLU A 435 21.33 -10.99 -7.87
CA GLU A 435 20.95 -10.35 -9.12
C GLU A 435 21.69 -9.02 -9.25
N VAL A 436 22.47 -8.85 -10.32
CA VAL A 436 23.19 -7.61 -10.60
C VAL A 436 22.28 -6.70 -11.41
N ILE A 437 21.83 -5.61 -10.80
CA ILE A 437 21.01 -4.60 -11.46
C ILE A 437 21.94 -3.62 -12.18
N SER A 438 21.86 -3.60 -13.51
CA SER A 438 22.71 -2.76 -14.37
C SER A 438 22.02 -1.52 -14.92
N GLU A 439 20.70 -1.41 -14.73
CA GLU A 439 19.88 -0.30 -15.21
C GLU A 439 19.50 0.64 -14.06
N GLU A 440 19.57 1.95 -14.29
CA GLU A 440 18.99 2.94 -13.36
C GLU A 440 17.46 2.98 -13.56
N PHE A 441 16.72 2.98 -12.44
CA PHE A 441 15.26 2.92 -12.39
C PHE A 441 14.65 4.05 -11.54
#